data_AF-A0A812VHJ4-F1
#
_entry.id   AF-A0A812VHJ4-F1
#
_cell.length_a   1.000
_cell.length_b   1.000
_cell.length_c   1.000
_cell.angle_alpha   90.00
_cell.angle_beta   90.00
_cell.angle_gamma   90.00
#
_symmetry.space_group_name_H-M   'P 1'
#
loop_
_entity.id
_entity.type
_entity.pdbx_description
1 polymer ?
#
loop_
_entity_poly.entity_id
_entity_poly.type
_entity_poly.pdbx_seq_one_letter_code
_entity_poly.pdbx_strand_id
1 'polypeptide(L)'
;MRSGGAQQRKRKREDDERRCGLHSSSLATHLIYQFAWGAYSPQEVQRLASLALNDMKKVARPEDLPQDLIDVAAIGAGGKHPSKCHGDLIKLVEPQIKLPQPTVAKLPFKAPVKEHDQAMFLPHEVFASLYKDYGDAWVRSMVPSEGNIPEFWDSVAEHPSLQNHPLKLRGDFRSKCIPIGLHGDDVPCTGLGKCWVSKQTQFSWYSLLATGESTKDGMFWIYGCMEKLRSNDLASHTMHKFLHILAWSFLWLSRGQWPDEDWNGKKYPRGSREQKRALKPLASGFYCCLFSIIGDLDYFAGILQLPHFASKSNPCPLCRASSTGSDQFMFGSVLALLTHTVLPATPLENLKRVWARVLHFYKASRTPAANRFRSLGKLSMFVRRTGYPKLRGKGHELKHFGRALLDVWQHFHNPVIRIHQQILLMLQLNVRMEDLLLDHKTCFVFPPAAAQEFRETASAMEGIQNFDVTSKFHMLQHIADYAHCLSPRLVWCFSGEDLMRHLQKLAQASSRGVKAVSVVNKMSRKYRLAMHMQFTKV
;
A
#
# COMPACT_ATOMS: atom_id res chain seq x y z
N MET A 1 -35.19 -41.70 11.89
CA MET A 1 -34.39 -40.48 12.13
C MET A 1 -32.93 -40.76 11.81
N ARG A 2 -32.18 -39.84 11.16
CA ARG A 2 -30.74 -40.03 10.82
C ARG A 2 -29.84 -39.14 11.70
N SER A 3 -29.54 -39.59 12.93
CA SER A 3 -28.75 -38.84 13.93
C SER A 3 -27.23 -38.83 13.66
N GLY A 4 -26.69 -39.87 13.02
CA GLY A 4 -25.24 -40.06 12.87
C GLY A 4 -24.49 -38.88 12.21
N GLY A 5 -25.11 -38.22 11.21
CA GLY A 5 -24.50 -37.09 10.52
C GLY A 5 -24.35 -35.81 11.36
N ALA A 6 -25.00 -35.71 12.52
CA ALA A 6 -24.78 -34.61 13.47
C ALA A 6 -23.60 -34.91 14.40
N GLN A 7 -23.57 -36.10 15.00
CA GLN A 7 -22.47 -36.55 15.86
C GLN A 7 -21.14 -36.65 15.11
N GLN A 8 -21.14 -37.09 13.85
CA GLN A 8 -19.92 -37.18 13.03
C GLN A 8 -19.34 -35.80 12.70
N ARG A 9 -20.20 -34.78 12.51
CA ARG A 9 -19.76 -33.38 12.37
C ARG A 9 -19.32 -32.76 13.68
N LYS A 10 -19.93 -33.14 14.81
CA LYS A 10 -19.50 -32.69 16.14
C LYS A 10 -18.12 -33.24 16.50
N ARG A 11 -17.92 -34.56 16.35
CA ARG A 11 -16.60 -35.21 16.54
C ARG A 11 -15.52 -34.59 15.65
N LYS A 12 -15.80 -34.38 14.35
CA LYS A 12 -14.83 -33.71 13.48
C LYS A 12 -14.46 -32.31 13.98
N ARG A 13 -15.42 -31.55 14.51
CA ARG A 13 -15.17 -30.23 15.11
C ARG A 13 -14.34 -30.32 16.38
N GLU A 14 -14.65 -31.28 17.26
CA GLU A 14 -13.93 -31.56 18.51
C GLU A 14 -12.48 -32.06 18.22
N ASP A 15 -12.26 -32.81 17.14
CA ASP A 15 -10.94 -33.25 16.66
C ASP A 15 -10.14 -32.11 16.00
N ASP A 16 -10.80 -31.27 15.18
CA ASP A 16 -10.19 -30.07 14.57
C ASP A 16 -9.83 -29.03 15.66
N GLU A 17 -10.65 -28.88 16.71
CA GLU A 17 -10.37 -28.03 17.88
C GLU A 17 -9.24 -28.60 18.75
N ARG A 18 -9.20 -29.93 19.00
CA ARG A 18 -8.09 -30.59 19.70
C ARG A 18 -6.75 -30.46 18.99
N ARG A 19 -6.73 -30.56 17.65
CA ARG A 19 -5.53 -30.34 16.83
C ARG A 19 -4.94 -28.93 16.97
N CYS A 20 -5.77 -27.95 17.29
CA CYS A 20 -5.37 -26.54 17.32
C CYS A 20 -4.72 -26.10 18.66
N GLY A 21 -4.90 -26.87 19.76
CA GLY A 21 -4.67 -26.38 21.12
C GLY A 21 -3.30 -26.64 21.76
N LEU A 22 -2.55 -27.68 21.39
CA LEU A 22 -1.33 -28.08 22.12
C LEU A 22 -0.07 -28.41 21.29
N HIS A 23 -0.16 -28.59 19.97
CA HIS A 23 0.97 -29.07 19.14
C HIS A 23 1.15 -28.30 17.82
N SER A 24 0.95 -26.98 17.84
CA SER A 24 1.30 -26.09 16.72
C SER A 24 2.79 -25.76 16.74
N SER A 25 3.49 -26.02 15.64
CA SER A 25 4.88 -25.64 15.46
C SER A 25 4.98 -24.18 15.01
N SER A 26 5.54 -23.33 15.87
CA SER A 26 5.87 -21.94 15.50
C SER A 26 6.78 -21.86 14.26
N LEU A 27 7.61 -22.88 14.03
CA LEU A 27 8.41 -22.99 12.81
C LEU A 27 7.55 -23.29 11.58
N ALA A 28 6.59 -24.23 11.66
CA ALA A 28 5.68 -24.51 10.55
C ALA A 28 4.86 -23.25 10.20
N THR A 29 4.26 -22.59 11.19
CA THR A 29 3.56 -21.30 11.02
C THR A 29 4.46 -20.26 10.37
N HIS A 30 5.70 -20.08 10.85
CA HIS A 30 6.64 -19.13 10.26
C HIS A 30 6.97 -19.47 8.80
N LEU A 31 7.26 -20.73 8.48
CA LEU A 31 7.57 -21.17 7.11
C LEU A 31 6.41 -20.93 6.16
N ILE A 32 5.17 -21.23 6.59
CA ILE A 32 3.95 -20.97 5.81
C ILE A 32 3.77 -19.46 5.60
N TYR A 33 3.99 -18.63 6.64
CA TYR A 33 3.90 -17.16 6.54
C TYR A 33 4.91 -16.58 5.55
N GLN A 34 6.17 -17.02 5.60
CA GLN A 34 7.21 -16.60 4.64
C GLN A 34 6.90 -17.06 3.22
N PHE A 35 6.36 -18.27 3.04
CA PHE A 35 5.85 -18.70 1.74
C PHE A 35 4.71 -17.80 1.27
N ALA A 36 3.72 -17.52 2.12
CA ALA A 36 2.54 -16.74 1.76
C ALA A 36 2.91 -15.33 1.26
N TRP A 37 3.81 -14.63 1.96
CA TRP A 37 4.36 -13.33 1.53
C TRP A 37 5.40 -13.39 0.40
N GLY A 38 5.73 -14.58 -0.10
CA GLY A 38 6.64 -14.76 -1.23
C GLY A 38 8.13 -14.65 -0.91
N ALA A 39 8.51 -14.70 0.36
CA ALA A 39 9.91 -14.77 0.77
C ALA A 39 10.51 -16.16 0.45
N TYR A 40 9.78 -17.24 0.76
CA TYR A 40 10.21 -18.61 0.51
C TYR A 40 9.46 -19.29 -0.65
N SER A 41 10.18 -20.21 -1.31
CA SER A 41 9.58 -21.16 -2.24
C SER A 41 8.92 -22.33 -1.49
N PRO A 42 7.90 -23.02 -2.05
CA PRO A 42 7.30 -24.17 -1.38
C PRO A 42 8.29 -25.35 -1.24
N GLN A 43 9.29 -25.45 -2.11
CA GLN A 43 10.38 -26.44 -2.00
C GLN A 43 11.32 -26.11 -0.82
N GLU A 44 11.59 -24.83 -0.60
CA GLU A 44 12.40 -24.36 0.53
C GLU A 44 11.70 -24.54 1.87
N VAL A 45 10.39 -24.25 1.93
CA VAL A 45 9.53 -24.58 3.08
C VAL A 45 9.56 -26.07 3.39
N GLN A 46 9.35 -26.94 2.39
CA GLN A 46 9.43 -28.38 2.55
C GLN A 46 10.80 -28.83 3.09
N ARG A 47 11.88 -28.32 2.50
CA ARG A 47 13.26 -28.67 2.87
C ARG A 47 13.56 -28.27 4.31
N LEU A 48 13.21 -27.04 4.71
CA LEU A 48 13.44 -26.54 6.07
C LEU A 48 12.63 -27.31 7.11
N ALA A 49 11.36 -27.60 6.83
CA ALA A 49 10.52 -28.43 7.71
C ALA A 49 11.06 -29.86 7.83
N SER A 50 11.50 -30.47 6.72
CA SER A 50 12.10 -31.81 6.71
C SER A 50 13.40 -31.89 7.52
N LEU A 51 14.29 -30.90 7.39
CA LEU A 51 15.52 -30.81 8.19
C LEU A 51 15.20 -30.69 9.69
N ALA A 52 14.34 -29.75 10.08
CA ALA A 52 13.94 -29.57 11.47
C ALA A 52 13.29 -30.84 12.06
N LEU A 53 12.42 -31.50 11.29
CA LEU A 53 11.79 -32.76 11.71
C LEU A 53 12.80 -33.90 11.88
N ASN A 54 13.82 -33.96 11.02
CA ASN A 54 14.87 -34.98 11.12
C ASN A 54 15.80 -34.74 12.33
N ASP A 55 16.00 -33.49 12.75
CA ASP A 55 16.73 -33.18 13.98
C ASP A 55 15.88 -33.45 15.23
N MET A 56 14.59 -33.09 15.22
CA MET A 56 13.67 -33.41 16.31
C MET A 56 13.56 -34.93 16.56
N LYS A 57 13.52 -35.75 15.50
CA LYS A 57 13.50 -37.23 15.59
C LYS A 57 14.72 -37.85 16.27
N LYS A 58 15.81 -37.11 16.50
CA LYS A 58 17.00 -37.58 17.23
C LYS A 58 16.88 -37.39 18.75
N VAL A 59 15.96 -36.54 19.20
CA VAL A 59 15.90 -36.05 20.60
C VAL A 59 14.51 -36.14 21.24
N ALA A 60 13.44 -36.17 20.45
CA ALA A 60 12.05 -36.24 20.90
C ALA A 60 11.41 -37.58 20.53
N ARG A 61 10.37 -37.99 21.26
CA ARG A 61 9.62 -39.22 20.94
C ARG A 61 8.70 -38.96 19.73
N PRO A 62 8.32 -39.99 18.95
CA PRO A 62 7.44 -39.82 17.79
C PRO A 62 6.12 -39.11 18.11
N GLU A 63 5.55 -39.38 19.29
CA GLU A 63 4.31 -38.77 19.80
C GLU A 63 4.43 -37.28 20.18
N ASP A 64 5.65 -36.78 20.41
CA ASP A 64 5.91 -35.38 20.77
C ASP A 64 6.09 -34.47 19.53
N LEU A 65 6.13 -35.04 18.32
CA LEU A 65 6.44 -34.33 17.09
C LEU A 65 5.23 -33.49 16.60
N PRO A 66 5.39 -32.18 16.32
CA PRO A 66 4.29 -31.34 15.84
C PRO A 66 3.73 -31.83 14.49
N GLN A 67 2.42 -32.11 14.46
CA GLN A 67 1.76 -32.68 13.28
C GLN A 67 1.79 -31.73 12.08
N ASP A 68 1.70 -30.42 12.30
CA ASP A 68 1.77 -29.41 11.24
C ASP A 68 3.16 -29.37 10.58
N LEU A 69 4.24 -29.51 11.35
CA LEU A 69 5.60 -29.63 10.84
C LEU A 69 5.80 -30.94 10.05
N ILE A 70 5.20 -32.05 10.50
CA ILE A 70 5.16 -33.31 9.76
C ILE A 70 4.46 -33.13 8.41
N ASP A 71 3.27 -32.52 8.41
CA ASP A 71 2.46 -32.30 7.21
C ASP A 71 3.19 -31.39 6.20
N VAL A 72 3.84 -30.31 6.68
CA VAL A 72 4.65 -29.41 5.84
C VAL A 72 5.92 -30.11 5.32
N ALA A 73 6.58 -30.97 6.10
CA ALA A 73 7.73 -31.75 5.64
C ALA A 73 7.34 -32.80 4.57
N ALA A 74 6.11 -33.32 4.61
CA ALA A 74 5.62 -34.37 3.72
C ALA A 74 5.21 -33.89 2.31
N ILE A 75 5.03 -32.58 2.09
CA ILE A 75 4.55 -32.05 0.79
C ILE A 75 5.44 -32.46 -0.39
N GLY A 76 4.84 -32.66 -1.57
CA GLY A 76 5.58 -33.14 -2.74
C GLY A 76 6.24 -34.51 -2.53
N ALA A 77 5.61 -35.39 -1.74
CA ALA A 77 6.14 -36.70 -1.34
C ALA A 77 7.51 -36.61 -0.65
N GLY A 78 7.62 -35.78 0.38
CA GLY A 78 8.87 -35.52 1.10
C GLY A 78 9.92 -34.80 0.25
N GLY A 79 9.48 -33.94 -0.68
CA GLY A 79 10.35 -33.20 -1.61
C GLY A 79 10.75 -33.96 -2.88
N LYS A 80 10.45 -35.26 -3.00
CA LYS A 80 10.74 -36.09 -4.20
C LYS A 80 10.10 -35.54 -5.49
N HIS A 81 9.01 -34.78 -5.36
CA HIS A 81 8.31 -34.14 -6.48
C HIS A 81 8.22 -32.61 -6.27
N PRO A 82 9.30 -31.85 -6.58
CA PRO A 82 9.34 -30.40 -6.36
C PRO A 82 8.19 -29.63 -7.00
N SER A 83 7.69 -30.08 -8.16
CA SER A 83 6.56 -29.46 -8.87
C SER A 83 5.21 -29.60 -8.14
N LYS A 84 5.07 -30.58 -7.23
CA LYS A 84 3.84 -30.84 -6.46
C LYS A 84 3.77 -30.04 -5.15
N CYS A 85 4.92 -29.70 -4.56
CA CYS A 85 5.02 -28.99 -3.27
C CYS A 85 4.09 -27.77 -3.17
N HIS A 86 3.94 -26.96 -4.23
CA HIS A 86 3.03 -25.82 -4.23
C HIS A 86 1.56 -26.21 -4.07
N GLY A 87 1.12 -27.21 -4.84
CA GLY A 87 -0.28 -27.66 -4.82
C GLY A 87 -0.64 -28.32 -3.49
N ASP A 88 0.28 -29.10 -2.93
CA ASP A 88 0.08 -29.81 -1.66
C ASP A 88 0.09 -28.83 -0.48
N LEU A 89 1.01 -27.85 -0.46
CA LEU A 89 1.03 -26.80 0.56
C LEU A 89 -0.26 -25.95 0.54
N ILE A 90 -0.78 -25.62 -0.65
CA ILE A 90 -2.07 -24.92 -0.76
C ILE A 90 -3.20 -25.81 -0.22
N LYS A 91 -3.30 -27.09 -0.59
CA LYS A 91 -4.33 -28.00 -0.06
C LYS A 91 -4.32 -28.11 1.47
N LEU A 92 -3.14 -28.06 2.10
CA LEU A 92 -2.97 -28.15 3.54
C LEU A 92 -3.59 -26.96 4.29
N VAL A 93 -3.41 -25.75 3.74
CA VAL A 93 -3.79 -24.48 4.41
C VAL A 93 -5.13 -23.92 3.95
N GLU A 94 -5.54 -24.18 2.70
CA GLU A 94 -6.78 -23.67 2.09
C GLU A 94 -8.05 -23.88 2.93
N PRO A 95 -8.27 -25.02 3.63
CA PRO A 95 -9.46 -25.24 4.45
C PRO A 95 -9.57 -24.31 5.68
N GLN A 96 -8.45 -23.74 6.13
CA GLN A 96 -8.38 -22.90 7.33
C GLN A 96 -8.73 -21.43 7.01
N ILE A 97 -8.52 -21.01 5.75
CA ILE A 97 -8.64 -19.63 5.29
C ILE A 97 -10.10 -19.18 5.26
N LYS A 98 -10.50 -18.34 6.23
CA LYS A 98 -11.85 -17.77 6.31
C LYS A 98 -12.12 -16.63 5.31
N LEU A 99 -11.08 -15.98 4.77
CA LEU A 99 -11.22 -14.88 3.80
C LEU A 99 -11.96 -15.38 2.55
N PRO A 100 -12.76 -14.52 1.86
CA PRO A 100 -13.50 -14.92 0.67
C PRO A 100 -12.55 -15.39 -0.44
N GLN A 101 -13.04 -16.28 -1.31
CA GLN A 101 -12.33 -16.58 -2.55
C GLN A 101 -12.33 -15.32 -3.44
N PRO A 102 -11.24 -15.03 -4.18
CA PRO A 102 -11.25 -13.91 -5.10
C PRO A 102 -12.27 -14.16 -6.21
N THR A 103 -13.04 -13.14 -6.54
CA THR A 103 -13.93 -13.16 -7.71
C THR A 103 -13.08 -13.23 -8.97
N VAL A 104 -13.47 -14.12 -9.89
CA VAL A 104 -12.80 -14.30 -11.18
C VAL A 104 -13.65 -13.64 -12.26
N ALA A 105 -13.08 -12.66 -12.96
CA ALA A 105 -13.71 -12.00 -14.09
C ALA A 105 -12.81 -12.09 -15.32
N LYS A 106 -13.40 -12.33 -16.48
CA LYS A 106 -12.67 -12.36 -17.75
C LYS A 106 -12.42 -10.92 -18.23
N LEU A 107 -11.16 -10.49 -18.21
CA LEU A 107 -10.76 -9.14 -18.66
C LEU A 107 -10.12 -9.19 -20.06
N PRO A 108 -10.35 -8.15 -20.88
CA PRO A 108 -9.69 -8.02 -22.18
C PRO A 108 -8.24 -7.57 -22.03
N PHE A 109 -7.38 -7.97 -22.97
CA PHE A 109 -5.94 -7.71 -23.01
C PHE A 109 -5.45 -7.58 -24.46
N LYS A 110 -4.27 -6.97 -24.65
CA LYS A 110 -3.62 -6.91 -25.97
C LYS A 110 -3.42 -8.30 -26.57
N ALA A 111 -3.43 -8.37 -27.91
CA ALA A 111 -3.02 -9.58 -28.63
C ALA A 111 -1.58 -9.99 -28.23
N PRO A 112 -1.26 -11.29 -28.16
CA PRO A 112 -2.10 -12.44 -28.51
C PRO A 112 -3.06 -12.90 -27.38
N VAL A 113 -3.05 -12.26 -26.20
CA VAL A 113 -3.83 -12.71 -25.03
C VAL A 113 -5.33 -12.58 -25.26
N LYS A 114 -5.78 -11.45 -25.84
CA LYS A 114 -7.19 -11.10 -26.12
C LYS A 114 -8.11 -11.03 -24.90
N GLU A 115 -8.37 -12.15 -24.25
CA GLU A 115 -9.15 -12.24 -23.01
C GLU A 115 -8.51 -13.26 -22.06
N HIS A 116 -8.55 -12.99 -20.75
CA HIS A 116 -8.09 -13.93 -19.75
C HIS A 116 -8.83 -13.73 -18.42
N ASP A 117 -9.05 -14.83 -17.70
CA ASP A 117 -9.63 -14.82 -16.36
C ASP A 117 -8.67 -14.17 -15.35
N GLN A 118 -9.15 -13.19 -14.59
CA GLN A 118 -8.39 -12.45 -13.60
C GLN A 118 -9.09 -12.52 -12.24
N ALA A 119 -8.34 -12.93 -11.23
CA ALA A 119 -8.80 -13.03 -9.84
C ALA A 119 -8.56 -11.72 -9.10
N MET A 120 -9.62 -11.20 -8.46
CA MET A 120 -9.59 -9.96 -7.68
C MET A 120 -10.43 -10.09 -6.40
N PHE A 121 -10.03 -9.37 -5.35
CA PHE A 121 -10.81 -9.29 -4.10
C PHE A 121 -11.79 -8.13 -4.17
N LEU A 122 -13.07 -8.41 -3.99
CA LEU A 122 -14.12 -7.40 -3.96
C LEU A 122 -14.15 -6.73 -2.57
N PRO A 123 -14.02 -5.38 -2.46
CA PRO A 123 -14.09 -4.67 -1.19
C PRO A 123 -15.24 -5.10 -0.26
N HIS A 124 -16.48 -5.22 -0.74
CA HIS A 124 -17.61 -5.60 0.12
C HIS A 124 -17.51 -7.03 0.68
N GLU A 125 -16.89 -7.97 -0.05
CA GLU A 125 -16.71 -9.35 0.44
C GLU A 125 -15.62 -9.43 1.51
N VAL A 126 -14.52 -8.70 1.31
CA VAL A 126 -13.41 -8.61 2.29
C VAL A 126 -13.90 -7.91 3.56
N PHE A 127 -14.62 -6.80 3.41
CA PHE A 127 -15.24 -6.05 4.51
C PHE A 127 -16.15 -6.92 5.38
N ALA A 128 -17.09 -7.64 4.77
CA ALA A 128 -18.00 -8.51 5.50
C ALA A 128 -17.28 -9.69 6.20
N SER A 129 -16.21 -10.23 5.59
CA SER A 129 -15.41 -11.28 6.22
C SER A 129 -14.54 -10.76 7.36
N LEU A 130 -13.95 -9.56 7.25
CA LEU A 130 -13.25 -8.91 8.36
C LEU A 130 -14.16 -8.78 9.59
N TYR A 131 -15.36 -8.23 9.41
CA TYR A 131 -16.34 -8.05 10.48
C TYR A 131 -16.74 -9.39 11.12
N LYS A 132 -17.06 -10.39 10.28
CA LYS A 132 -17.63 -11.66 10.74
C LYS A 132 -16.60 -12.64 11.30
N ASP A 133 -15.45 -12.74 10.65
CA ASP A 133 -14.52 -13.87 10.80
C ASP A 133 -13.19 -13.47 11.49
N TYR A 134 -12.91 -12.16 11.65
CA TYR A 134 -11.64 -11.59 12.15
C TYR A 134 -11.83 -10.34 13.05
N GLY A 135 -12.56 -10.46 14.16
CA GLY A 135 -12.88 -9.34 15.07
C GLY A 135 -11.69 -8.43 15.44
N ASP A 136 -10.56 -9.00 15.87
CA ASP A 136 -9.39 -8.18 16.27
C ASP A 136 -8.76 -7.43 15.08
N ALA A 137 -8.84 -7.97 13.87
CA ALA A 137 -8.38 -7.29 12.66
C ALA A 137 -9.38 -6.21 12.22
N TRP A 138 -10.69 -6.44 12.38
CA TRP A 138 -11.70 -5.42 12.18
C TRP A 138 -11.45 -4.19 13.08
N VAL A 139 -11.17 -4.41 14.37
CA VAL A 139 -10.84 -3.32 15.29
C VAL A 139 -9.57 -2.59 14.83
N ARG A 140 -8.45 -3.29 14.60
CA ARG A 140 -7.18 -2.64 14.19
C ARG A 140 -7.26 -1.89 12.86
N SER A 141 -8.07 -2.37 11.91
CA SER A 141 -7.93 -2.02 10.49
C SER A 141 -9.17 -1.38 9.85
N MET A 142 -10.34 -1.46 10.49
CA MET A 142 -11.57 -0.83 10.00
C MET A 142 -12.11 0.22 10.97
N VAL A 143 -12.38 -0.17 12.21
CA VAL A 143 -13.01 0.68 13.24
C VAL A 143 -12.38 0.41 14.62
N PRO A 144 -11.32 1.15 15.01
CA PRO A 144 -10.66 0.97 16.31
C PRO A 144 -11.54 1.29 17.52
N SER A 145 -12.45 2.24 17.36
CA SER A 145 -13.54 2.54 18.28
C SER A 145 -14.70 3.12 17.46
N GLU A 146 -15.95 2.84 17.87
CA GLU A 146 -17.13 3.45 17.21
C GLU A 146 -17.11 4.99 17.34
N GLY A 147 -16.44 5.54 18.36
CA GLY A 147 -16.24 6.99 18.54
C GLY A 147 -15.40 7.67 17.46
N ASN A 148 -14.51 6.93 16.76
CA ASN A 148 -13.70 7.49 15.68
C ASN A 148 -14.55 7.86 14.45
N ILE A 149 -15.74 7.25 14.29
CA ILE A 149 -16.64 7.53 13.17
C ILE A 149 -17.22 8.95 13.25
N PRO A 150 -17.93 9.36 14.33
CA PRO A 150 -18.41 10.72 14.46
C PRO A 150 -17.23 11.72 14.52
N GLU A 151 -16.16 11.42 15.26
CA GLU A 151 -14.96 12.28 15.33
C GLU A 151 -14.41 12.64 13.95
N PHE A 152 -14.27 11.66 13.05
CA PHE A 152 -13.86 11.92 11.67
C PHE A 152 -14.87 12.82 10.94
N TRP A 153 -16.16 12.47 10.95
CA TRP A 153 -17.18 13.19 10.18
C TRP A 153 -17.47 14.60 10.70
N ASP A 154 -17.26 14.85 11.99
CA ASP A 154 -17.25 16.20 12.59
C ASP A 154 -16.01 16.98 12.18
N SER A 155 -14.83 16.36 12.24
CA SER A 155 -13.57 17.01 11.83
C SER A 155 -13.61 17.47 10.36
N VAL A 156 -14.12 16.64 9.46
CA VAL A 156 -14.16 16.96 8.01
C VAL A 156 -15.45 17.65 7.55
N ALA A 157 -16.32 18.10 8.47
CA ALA A 157 -17.69 18.54 8.13
C ALA A 157 -17.76 19.68 7.09
N GLU A 158 -16.76 20.56 7.08
CA GLU A 158 -16.60 21.71 6.18
C GLU A 158 -15.98 21.37 4.82
N HIS A 159 -15.45 20.15 4.64
CA HIS A 159 -14.77 19.72 3.42
C HIS A 159 -15.65 19.93 2.17
N PRO A 160 -15.19 20.63 1.10
CA PRO A 160 -16.05 21.01 -0.01
C PRO A 160 -16.79 19.85 -0.69
N SER A 161 -16.16 18.67 -0.80
CA SER A 161 -16.82 17.45 -1.34
C SER A 161 -17.98 16.91 -0.50
N LEU A 162 -18.19 17.42 0.72
CA LEU A 162 -19.35 17.12 1.56
C LEU A 162 -20.46 18.19 1.49
N GLN A 163 -20.28 19.27 0.73
CA GLN A 163 -21.36 20.22 0.45
C GLN A 163 -22.41 19.54 -0.42
N ASN A 164 -23.67 19.55 0.04
CA ASN A 164 -24.82 18.88 -0.61
C ASN A 164 -24.63 17.37 -0.92
N HIS A 165 -23.65 16.71 -0.29
CA HIS A 165 -23.32 15.32 -0.63
C HIS A 165 -24.40 14.34 -0.13
N PRO A 166 -24.89 13.39 -0.96
CA PRO A 166 -26.00 12.49 -0.61
C PRO A 166 -25.81 11.67 0.67
N LEU A 167 -24.57 11.47 1.13
CA LEU A 167 -24.29 10.84 2.43
C LEU A 167 -24.98 11.56 3.60
N LYS A 168 -25.10 12.88 3.55
CA LYS A 168 -25.75 13.68 4.62
C LYS A 168 -27.26 13.42 4.75
N LEU A 169 -27.88 12.79 3.75
CA LEU A 169 -29.29 12.36 3.79
C LEU A 169 -29.50 11.07 4.61
N ARG A 170 -28.43 10.36 4.96
CA ARG A 170 -28.49 9.12 5.74
C ARG A 170 -28.33 9.41 7.23
N GLY A 171 -29.40 9.32 8.01
CA GLY A 171 -29.36 9.60 9.45
C GLY A 171 -28.35 8.77 10.27
N ASP A 172 -27.89 7.64 9.75
CA ASP A 172 -26.89 6.76 10.37
C ASP A 172 -25.43 7.09 10.00
N PHE A 173 -25.15 8.09 9.15
CA PHE A 173 -23.81 8.26 8.59
C PHE A 173 -22.73 8.54 9.64
N ARG A 174 -23.06 9.36 10.65
CA ARG A 174 -22.15 9.71 11.76
C ARG A 174 -21.87 8.57 12.74
N SER A 175 -22.58 7.45 12.65
CA SER A 175 -22.40 6.29 13.56
C SER A 175 -22.03 4.99 12.84
N LYS A 176 -22.33 4.86 11.54
CA LYS A 176 -22.12 3.61 10.77
C LYS A 176 -21.38 3.78 9.45
N CYS A 177 -21.12 5.00 8.96
CA CYS A 177 -20.35 5.19 7.74
C CYS A 177 -18.84 5.24 8.00
N ILE A 178 -18.10 4.27 7.49
CA ILE A 178 -16.64 4.23 7.59
C ILE A 178 -16.04 4.94 6.36
N PRO A 179 -15.26 6.02 6.54
CA PRO A 179 -14.53 6.65 5.43
C PRO A 179 -13.40 5.73 4.95
N ILE A 180 -13.32 5.50 3.64
CA ILE A 180 -12.28 4.65 3.03
C ILE A 180 -11.53 5.37 1.91
N GLY A 181 -10.27 5.02 1.72
CA GLY A 181 -9.45 5.43 0.59
C GLY A 181 -9.23 4.29 -0.41
N LEU A 182 -9.23 4.62 -1.70
CA LEU A 182 -8.73 3.76 -2.78
C LEU A 182 -7.30 4.21 -3.13
N HIS A 183 -6.36 3.27 -3.13
CA HIS A 183 -4.95 3.48 -3.46
C HIS A 183 -4.56 2.74 -4.75
N GLY A 184 -3.83 3.42 -5.64
CA GLY A 184 -3.21 2.82 -6.82
C GLY A 184 -1.75 3.25 -7.00
N ASP A 185 -0.86 2.29 -7.27
CA ASP A 185 0.57 2.54 -7.52
C ASP A 185 1.19 1.46 -8.44
N ASP A 186 2.33 1.79 -9.05
CA ASP A 186 2.93 1.09 -10.19
C ASP A 186 4.20 0.33 -9.79
N VAL A 187 4.05 -0.95 -9.44
CA VAL A 187 5.12 -1.75 -8.82
C VAL A 187 5.98 -2.47 -9.85
N PRO A 188 7.32 -2.26 -9.90
CA PRO A 188 8.19 -2.97 -10.82
C PRO A 188 8.35 -4.43 -10.37
N CYS A 189 7.89 -5.38 -11.19
CA CYS A 189 7.81 -6.80 -10.84
C CYS A 189 9.00 -7.59 -11.37
N THR A 190 9.27 -7.54 -12.68
CA THR A 190 10.37 -8.28 -13.31
C THR A 190 11.39 -7.34 -13.95
N GLY A 191 12.64 -7.77 -14.09
CA GLY A 191 13.70 -6.95 -14.68
C GLY A 191 14.12 -5.74 -13.83
N LEU A 192 14.17 -5.87 -12.50
CA LEU A 192 14.59 -4.79 -11.60
C LEU A 192 15.95 -4.20 -12.01
N GLY A 193 16.02 -2.87 -12.13
CA GLY A 193 17.22 -2.16 -12.55
C GLY A 193 17.65 -2.39 -14.01
N LYS A 194 16.78 -2.97 -14.85
CA LYS A 194 17.02 -3.18 -16.29
C LYS A 194 16.04 -2.32 -17.11
N CYS A 195 16.43 -1.94 -18.32
CA CYS A 195 15.57 -1.17 -19.22
C CYS A 195 14.29 -1.92 -19.64
N TRP A 196 14.31 -3.25 -19.64
CA TRP A 196 13.14 -4.10 -19.93
C TRP A 196 12.23 -4.37 -18.72
N VAL A 197 12.36 -3.62 -17.62
CA VAL A 197 11.52 -3.75 -16.41
C VAL A 197 10.03 -3.84 -16.78
N SER A 198 9.29 -4.74 -16.13
CA SER A 198 7.84 -4.84 -16.27
C SER A 198 7.16 -4.43 -14.98
N LYS A 199 6.34 -3.39 -15.05
CA LYS A 199 5.51 -2.92 -13.94
C LYS A 199 4.16 -3.63 -13.90
N GLN A 200 3.57 -3.67 -12.71
CA GLN A 200 2.21 -4.09 -12.45
C GLN A 200 1.55 -3.01 -11.59
N THR A 201 0.52 -2.36 -12.13
CA THR A 201 -0.31 -1.42 -11.36
C THR A 201 -1.11 -2.20 -10.35
N GLN A 202 -0.93 -1.91 -9.08
CA GLN A 202 -1.63 -2.53 -7.95
C GLN A 202 -2.76 -1.60 -7.50
N PHE A 203 -3.86 -2.19 -7.07
CA PHE A 203 -4.99 -1.50 -6.45
C PHE A 203 -5.20 -2.05 -5.05
N SER A 204 -5.45 -1.18 -4.09
CA SER A 204 -5.71 -1.53 -2.69
C SER A 204 -6.67 -0.51 -2.06
N TRP A 205 -7.37 -0.87 -1.01
CA TRP A 205 -8.24 0.05 -0.25
C TRP A 205 -7.98 -0.06 1.25
N TYR A 206 -8.36 0.94 2.02
CA TYR A 206 -8.16 0.99 3.47
C TYR A 206 -9.16 1.91 4.18
N SER A 207 -9.36 1.73 5.48
CA SER A 207 -10.12 2.67 6.33
C SER A 207 -9.28 3.89 6.66
N LEU A 208 -9.83 5.10 6.51
CA LEU A 208 -9.19 6.33 7.00
C LEU A 208 -9.19 6.42 8.54
N LEU A 209 -9.93 5.54 9.21
CA LEU A 209 -9.94 5.40 10.69
C LEU A 209 -8.90 4.39 11.20
N ALA A 210 -8.19 3.68 10.32
CA ALA A 210 -7.28 2.60 10.73
C ALA A 210 -6.08 3.14 11.53
N THR A 211 -5.87 2.61 12.73
CA THR A 211 -4.71 2.90 13.60
C THR A 211 -3.61 1.85 13.48
N GLY A 212 -3.72 0.92 12.52
CA GLY A 212 -2.81 -0.20 12.35
C GLY A 212 -1.34 0.20 12.24
N GLU A 213 -0.48 -0.45 13.02
CA GLU A 213 0.97 -0.20 13.10
C GLU A 213 1.70 -0.52 11.78
N SER A 214 1.10 -1.37 10.93
CA SER A 214 1.68 -1.79 9.65
C SER A 214 0.70 -1.73 8.49
N THR A 215 1.22 -1.51 7.28
CA THR A 215 0.40 -1.49 6.05
C THR A 215 -0.24 -2.84 5.75
N LYS A 216 0.34 -3.95 6.24
CA LYS A 216 -0.25 -5.30 6.15
C LYS A 216 -1.50 -5.46 7.01
N ASP A 217 -1.64 -4.68 8.08
CA ASP A 217 -2.85 -4.71 8.89
C ASP A 217 -3.91 -3.80 8.25
N GLY A 218 -3.54 -2.57 7.87
CA GLY A 218 -4.51 -1.53 7.46
C GLY A 218 -4.91 -1.49 5.97
N MET A 219 -4.09 -2.00 5.04
CA MET A 219 -4.33 -1.86 3.60
C MET A 219 -4.62 -3.20 2.91
N PHE A 220 -5.74 -3.26 2.18
CA PHE A 220 -6.26 -4.48 1.55
C PHE A 220 -6.09 -4.43 0.03
N TRP A 221 -5.21 -5.25 -0.53
CA TRP A 221 -5.04 -5.42 -1.97
C TRP A 221 -6.28 -6.01 -2.65
N ILE A 222 -6.64 -5.42 -3.80
CA ILE A 222 -7.81 -5.75 -4.64
C ILE A 222 -7.35 -6.59 -5.83
N TYR A 223 -6.43 -6.04 -6.62
CA TYR A 223 -6.06 -6.54 -7.93
C TYR A 223 -4.71 -5.94 -8.38
N GLY A 224 -4.05 -6.59 -9.33
CA GLY A 224 -2.82 -6.07 -9.93
C GLY A 224 -2.72 -6.41 -11.42
N CYS A 225 -2.53 -5.42 -12.29
CA CYS A 225 -2.50 -5.60 -13.74
C CYS A 225 -1.13 -5.26 -14.34
N MET A 226 -0.54 -6.18 -15.12
CA MET A 226 0.72 -5.93 -15.81
C MET A 226 0.53 -4.86 -16.89
N GLU A 227 1.25 -3.75 -16.79
CA GLU A 227 1.10 -2.57 -17.66
C GLU A 227 1.13 -2.94 -19.15
N LYS A 228 2.13 -3.73 -19.55
CA LYS A 228 2.40 -4.11 -20.94
C LYS A 228 1.29 -4.95 -21.58
N LEU A 229 0.43 -5.58 -20.79
CA LEU A 229 -0.66 -6.43 -21.27
C LEU A 229 -1.97 -5.66 -21.48
N ARG A 230 -2.14 -4.51 -20.82
CA ARG A 230 -3.38 -3.71 -20.87
C ARG A 230 -3.73 -3.34 -22.30
N SER A 231 -4.96 -3.64 -22.71
CA SER A 231 -5.58 -2.98 -23.86
C SER A 231 -6.12 -1.62 -23.42
N ASN A 232 -5.86 -0.62 -24.26
CA ASN A 232 -6.37 0.74 -24.15
C ASN A 232 -7.31 1.07 -25.34
N ASP A 233 -7.62 0.08 -26.19
CA ASP A 233 -8.65 0.22 -27.22
C ASP A 233 -10.02 0.34 -26.55
N LEU A 234 -10.85 1.27 -27.01
CA LEU A 234 -12.11 1.64 -26.37
C LEU A 234 -13.09 0.45 -26.28
N ALA A 235 -13.14 -0.40 -27.31
CA ALA A 235 -14.00 -1.58 -27.32
C ALA A 235 -13.50 -2.72 -26.41
N SER A 236 -12.24 -2.68 -25.99
CA SER A 236 -11.58 -3.75 -25.22
C SER A 236 -10.77 -3.24 -24.02
N HIS A 237 -11.12 -2.09 -23.45
CA HIS A 237 -10.27 -1.39 -22.48
C HIS A 237 -10.17 -2.14 -21.14
N THR A 238 -8.98 -2.68 -20.81
CA THR A 238 -8.77 -3.54 -19.63
C THR A 238 -9.17 -2.84 -18.32
N MET A 239 -8.72 -1.60 -18.13
CA MET A 239 -8.98 -0.86 -16.90
C MET A 239 -10.43 -0.38 -16.76
N HIS A 240 -11.15 -0.05 -17.84
CA HIS A 240 -12.57 0.31 -17.73
C HIS A 240 -13.40 -0.87 -17.22
N LYS A 241 -13.19 -2.08 -17.76
CA LYS A 241 -13.91 -3.28 -17.29
C LYS A 241 -13.57 -3.63 -15.83
N PHE A 242 -12.30 -3.47 -15.42
CA PHE A 242 -11.91 -3.65 -14.02
C PHE A 242 -12.51 -2.58 -13.09
N LEU A 243 -12.44 -1.29 -13.46
CA LEU A 243 -12.97 -0.19 -12.67
C LEU A 243 -14.50 -0.25 -12.57
N HIS A 244 -15.21 -0.77 -13.57
CA HIS A 244 -16.64 -1.05 -13.50
C HIS A 244 -16.97 -2.09 -12.42
N ILE A 245 -16.24 -3.22 -12.37
CA ILE A 245 -16.38 -4.24 -11.31
C ILE A 245 -16.08 -3.64 -9.93
N LEU A 246 -15.05 -2.80 -9.84
CA LEU A 246 -14.66 -2.15 -8.59
C LEU A 246 -15.71 -1.13 -8.12
N ALA A 247 -16.26 -0.33 -9.03
CA ALA A 247 -17.33 0.64 -8.76
C ALA A 247 -18.62 -0.05 -8.30
N TRP A 248 -19.03 -1.15 -8.96
CA TRP A 248 -20.13 -2.00 -8.49
C TRP A 248 -19.88 -2.52 -7.06
N SER A 249 -18.65 -2.97 -6.76
CA SER A 249 -18.31 -3.44 -5.42
C SER A 249 -18.38 -2.34 -4.36
N PHE A 250 -17.92 -1.12 -4.67
CA PHE A 250 -18.01 0.03 -3.77
C PHE A 250 -19.43 0.56 -3.62
N LEU A 251 -20.29 0.46 -4.64
CA LEU A 251 -21.72 0.79 -4.55
C LEU A 251 -22.44 -0.10 -3.53
N TRP A 252 -22.16 -1.41 -3.53
CA TRP A 252 -22.74 -2.33 -2.55
C TRP A 252 -22.15 -2.15 -1.15
N LEU A 253 -20.85 -1.83 -1.06
CA LEU A 253 -20.21 -1.46 0.19
C LEU A 253 -20.78 -0.17 0.80
N SER A 254 -21.17 0.82 -0.02
CA SER A 254 -21.79 2.07 0.46
C SER A 254 -23.27 1.93 0.80
N ARG A 255 -23.96 0.95 0.22
CA ARG A 255 -25.27 0.48 0.69
C ARG A 255 -25.20 -0.26 2.02
N GLY A 256 -24.05 -0.86 2.36
CA GLY A 256 -23.90 -1.72 3.54
C GLY A 256 -24.58 -3.08 3.38
N GLN A 257 -24.90 -3.48 2.16
CA GLN A 257 -25.71 -4.65 1.83
C GLN A 257 -25.01 -5.58 0.83
N TRP A 258 -25.30 -6.87 0.91
CA TRP A 258 -24.90 -7.82 -0.11
C TRP A 258 -25.61 -7.54 -1.45
N PRO A 259 -24.91 -7.64 -2.59
CA PRO A 259 -25.54 -7.54 -3.91
C PRO A 259 -26.68 -8.55 -4.10
N ASP A 260 -27.69 -8.18 -4.88
CA ASP A 260 -28.76 -9.08 -5.36
C ASP A 260 -28.54 -9.53 -6.82
N GLU A 261 -27.58 -8.92 -7.50
CA GLU A 261 -27.08 -9.24 -8.84
C GLU A 261 -25.56 -9.09 -8.91
N ASP A 262 -24.94 -9.79 -9.87
CA ASP A 262 -23.51 -9.66 -10.13
C ASP A 262 -23.14 -8.33 -10.81
N TRP A 263 -21.84 -8.14 -11.05
CA TRP A 263 -21.30 -6.93 -11.67
C TRP A 263 -21.70 -6.70 -13.14
N ASN A 264 -22.40 -7.65 -13.78
CA ASN A 264 -23.03 -7.50 -15.10
C ASN A 264 -24.55 -7.29 -15.00
N GLY A 265 -25.10 -7.06 -13.81
CA GLY A 265 -26.55 -6.96 -13.60
C GLY A 265 -27.29 -8.31 -13.67
N LYS A 266 -26.58 -9.45 -13.63
CA LYS A 266 -27.21 -10.77 -13.68
C LYS A 266 -27.65 -11.21 -12.29
N LYS A 267 -28.96 -11.44 -12.11
CA LYS A 267 -29.51 -12.01 -10.87
C LYS A 267 -28.90 -13.38 -10.55
N TYR A 268 -28.62 -13.61 -9.27
CA TYR A 268 -28.00 -14.86 -8.81
C TYR A 268 -28.91 -16.09 -8.97
N PRO A 269 -28.36 -17.29 -9.29
CA PRO A 269 -29.15 -18.50 -9.44
C PRO A 269 -29.97 -18.85 -8.19
N ARG A 270 -31.18 -19.39 -8.37
CA ARG A 270 -32.07 -19.78 -7.27
C ARG A 270 -31.40 -20.81 -6.36
N GLY A 271 -31.37 -20.54 -5.05
CA GLY A 271 -30.75 -21.40 -4.04
C GLY A 271 -29.24 -21.24 -3.86
N SER A 272 -28.57 -20.40 -4.67
CA SER A 272 -27.14 -20.07 -4.53
C SER A 272 -26.84 -19.41 -3.18
N ARG A 273 -25.55 -19.40 -2.77
CA ARG A 273 -25.10 -18.72 -1.55
C ARG A 273 -25.34 -17.22 -1.67
N GLU A 274 -25.15 -16.69 -2.87
CA GLU A 274 -25.24 -15.29 -3.26
C GLU A 274 -26.69 -14.81 -3.17
N GLN A 275 -27.65 -15.54 -3.77
CA GLN A 275 -29.08 -15.23 -3.61
C GLN A 275 -29.52 -15.29 -2.14
N LYS A 276 -29.01 -16.25 -1.34
CA LYS A 276 -29.36 -16.39 0.08
C LYS A 276 -28.85 -15.25 0.97
N ARG A 277 -27.83 -14.51 0.53
CA ARG A 277 -27.28 -13.34 1.25
C ARG A 277 -27.75 -11.99 0.69
N ALA A 278 -28.25 -11.94 -0.54
CA ALA A 278 -28.73 -10.73 -1.22
C ALA A 278 -29.56 -9.79 -0.32
N LEU A 279 -29.27 -8.49 -0.42
CA LEU A 279 -29.86 -7.38 0.34
C LEU A 279 -29.70 -7.43 1.87
N LYS A 280 -29.09 -8.49 2.44
CA LYS A 280 -28.81 -8.54 3.88
C LYS A 280 -27.62 -7.64 4.22
N PRO A 281 -27.51 -7.14 5.48
CA PRO A 281 -26.37 -6.35 5.91
C PRO A 281 -25.03 -7.08 5.72
N LEU A 282 -23.99 -6.33 5.31
CA LEU A 282 -22.61 -6.82 5.21
C LEU A 282 -21.98 -7.02 6.59
N ALA A 283 -22.12 -6.03 7.46
CA ALA A 283 -21.41 -5.91 8.73
C ALA A 283 -22.30 -5.22 9.79
N SER A 284 -23.45 -5.81 10.14
CA SER A 284 -24.36 -5.31 11.19
C SER A 284 -24.72 -3.81 11.09
N GLY A 285 -24.96 -3.33 9.87
CA GLY A 285 -25.31 -1.93 9.59
C GLY A 285 -24.13 -1.03 9.21
N PHE A 286 -22.88 -1.42 9.50
CA PHE A 286 -21.72 -0.68 8.99
C PHE A 286 -21.64 -0.74 7.45
N TYR A 287 -21.24 0.39 6.87
CA TYR A 287 -21.06 0.60 5.43
C TYR A 287 -19.91 1.59 5.20
N CYS A 288 -19.39 1.71 3.98
CA CYS A 288 -18.28 2.64 3.71
C CYS A 288 -18.60 3.73 2.68
N CYS A 289 -18.01 4.92 2.86
CA CYS A 289 -17.96 5.95 1.83
C CYS A 289 -16.55 6.03 1.26
N LEU A 290 -16.42 5.89 -0.06
CA LEU A 290 -15.16 6.15 -0.76
C LEU A 290 -14.90 7.65 -0.74
N PHE A 291 -14.05 8.08 0.19
CA PHE A 291 -13.78 9.48 0.50
C PHE A 291 -12.57 10.02 -0.29
N SER A 292 -11.57 9.17 -0.57
CA SER A 292 -10.36 9.56 -1.29
C SER A 292 -9.93 8.55 -2.35
N ILE A 293 -9.35 9.05 -3.44
CA ILE A 293 -8.60 8.27 -4.42
C ILE A 293 -7.16 8.79 -4.42
N ILE A 294 -6.21 7.89 -4.19
CA ILE A 294 -4.83 8.19 -3.83
C ILE A 294 -3.90 7.40 -4.75
N GLY A 295 -2.86 8.04 -5.20
CA GLY A 295 -1.85 7.45 -6.08
C GLY A 295 -0.90 8.54 -6.55
N ASP A 296 0.16 8.16 -7.25
CA ASP A 296 1.05 9.17 -7.82
C ASP A 296 0.47 9.77 -9.12
N LEU A 297 1.19 10.75 -9.67
CA LEU A 297 0.73 11.46 -10.86
C LEU A 297 0.79 10.58 -12.13
N ASP A 298 1.64 9.55 -12.15
CA ASP A 298 1.66 8.54 -13.22
C ASP A 298 0.40 7.65 -13.17
N TYR A 299 -0.05 7.25 -11.97
CA TYR A 299 -1.33 6.56 -11.75
C TYR A 299 -2.53 7.42 -12.19
N PHE A 300 -2.59 8.69 -11.75
CA PHE A 300 -3.69 9.59 -12.11
C PHE A 300 -3.78 9.86 -13.62
N ALA A 301 -2.66 10.10 -14.29
CA ALA A 301 -2.65 10.31 -15.74
C ALA A 301 -2.91 9.00 -16.52
N GLY A 302 -2.26 7.90 -16.13
CA GLY A 302 -2.27 6.64 -16.88
C GLY A 302 -3.50 5.75 -16.63
N ILE A 303 -4.18 5.87 -15.49
CA ILE A 303 -5.33 5.03 -15.11
C ILE A 303 -6.63 5.84 -15.09
N LEU A 304 -6.63 6.99 -14.42
CA LEU A 304 -7.82 7.84 -14.28
C LEU A 304 -8.00 8.81 -15.45
N GLN A 305 -7.04 8.84 -16.41
CA GLN A 305 -7.07 9.70 -17.60
C GLN A 305 -7.14 11.20 -17.26
N LEU A 306 -6.63 11.59 -16.09
CA LEU A 306 -6.50 12.98 -15.68
C LEU A 306 -5.38 13.69 -16.47
N PRO A 307 -5.33 15.03 -16.51
CA PRO A 307 -4.31 15.78 -17.25
C PRO A 307 -2.89 15.33 -16.91
N HIS A 308 -2.07 15.13 -17.93
CA HIS A 308 -0.72 14.63 -17.74
C HIS A 308 0.13 15.68 -17.00
N PHE A 309 0.70 15.30 -15.85
CA PHE A 309 1.40 16.19 -14.93
C PHE A 309 2.67 16.86 -15.51
N ALA A 310 3.18 16.39 -16.65
CA ALA A 310 4.27 17.00 -17.41
C ALA A 310 3.80 17.92 -18.55
N SER A 311 2.49 18.18 -18.67
CA SER A 311 1.94 19.15 -19.63
C SER A 311 2.42 20.57 -19.28
N LYS A 312 2.72 21.38 -20.30
CA LYS A 312 3.09 22.79 -20.11
C LYS A 312 1.89 23.67 -19.73
N SER A 313 0.69 23.29 -20.15
CA SER A 313 -0.57 23.95 -19.84
C SER A 313 -1.51 22.98 -19.14
N ASN A 314 -2.15 23.44 -18.06
CA ASN A 314 -3.10 22.67 -17.26
C ASN A 314 -2.60 21.26 -16.85
N PRO A 315 -1.41 21.10 -16.22
CA PRO A 315 -0.94 19.82 -15.72
C PRO A 315 -1.68 19.36 -14.44
N CYS A 316 -2.62 20.16 -13.95
CA CYS A 316 -3.36 19.93 -12.73
C CYS A 316 -4.84 19.63 -13.05
N PRO A 317 -5.44 18.57 -12.49
CA PRO A 317 -6.87 18.31 -12.61
C PRO A 317 -7.73 19.30 -11.80
N LEU A 318 -7.16 19.98 -10.79
CA LEU A 318 -7.89 20.84 -9.86
C LEU A 318 -7.92 22.31 -10.27
N CYS A 319 -6.93 22.81 -11.03
CA CYS A 319 -6.92 24.20 -11.50
C CYS A 319 -6.04 24.42 -12.75
N ARG A 320 -6.11 25.63 -13.32
CA ARG A 320 -5.43 26.04 -14.56
C ARG A 320 -3.96 26.45 -14.36
N ALA A 321 -3.18 25.64 -13.65
CA ALA A 321 -1.79 25.93 -13.34
C ALA A 321 -0.84 25.76 -14.55
N SER A 322 0.39 26.23 -14.38
CA SER A 322 1.60 25.81 -15.12
C SER A 322 2.59 25.17 -14.11
N SER A 323 3.61 24.44 -14.56
CA SER A 323 4.34 23.46 -13.73
C SER A 323 5.20 24.03 -12.56
N THR A 324 4.97 23.55 -11.30
CA THR A 324 5.68 23.97 -10.04
C THR A 324 5.92 22.91 -8.89
N GLY A 325 7.19 22.79 -8.37
CA GLY A 325 8.00 22.16 -7.22
C GLY A 325 8.40 20.64 -7.14
N SER A 326 8.59 19.91 -6.02
CA SER A 326 9.22 20.19 -4.71
C SER A 326 10.62 19.53 -4.58
N ASP A 327 10.73 18.41 -3.84
CA ASP A 327 11.86 18.16 -2.93
C ASP A 327 13.06 17.49 -3.58
N GLN A 328 12.85 16.50 -4.45
CA GLN A 328 13.96 15.80 -5.11
C GLN A 328 14.79 16.74 -5.99
N PHE A 329 14.15 17.73 -6.61
CA PHE A 329 14.83 18.73 -7.45
C PHE A 329 15.45 19.83 -6.59
N MET A 330 14.74 20.32 -5.55
CA MET A 330 15.30 21.23 -4.56
C MET A 330 16.57 20.65 -3.91
N PHE A 331 16.48 19.50 -3.23
CA PHE A 331 17.64 18.88 -2.57
C PHE A 331 18.76 18.54 -3.56
N GLY A 332 18.41 18.10 -4.77
CA GLY A 332 19.39 17.85 -5.83
C GLY A 332 20.16 19.11 -6.24
N SER A 333 19.47 20.25 -6.31
CA SER A 333 20.03 21.54 -6.71
C SER A 333 20.84 22.18 -5.59
N VAL A 334 20.38 22.11 -4.34
CA VAL A 334 21.16 22.48 -3.15
C VAL A 334 22.49 21.72 -3.09
N LEU A 335 22.47 20.40 -3.31
CA LEU A 335 23.68 19.59 -3.37
C LEU A 335 24.59 19.97 -4.54
N ALA A 336 24.02 20.28 -5.72
CA ALA A 336 24.79 20.74 -6.87
C ALA A 336 25.51 22.06 -6.60
N LEU A 337 24.85 23.03 -5.98
CA LEU A 337 25.44 24.31 -5.56
C LEU A 337 26.54 24.09 -4.51
N LEU A 338 26.26 23.29 -3.47
CA LEU A 338 27.25 22.95 -2.44
C LEU A 338 28.53 22.38 -3.05
N THR A 339 28.44 21.45 -4.00
CA THR A 339 29.63 20.78 -4.53
C THR A 339 30.33 21.49 -5.67
N HIS A 340 29.64 22.31 -6.48
CA HIS A 340 30.23 22.94 -7.68
C HIS A 340 30.45 24.45 -7.56
N THR A 341 29.89 25.11 -6.54
CA THR A 341 29.88 26.59 -6.47
C THR A 341 30.22 27.14 -5.09
N VAL A 342 29.67 26.55 -4.02
CA VAL A 342 29.83 27.09 -2.65
C VAL A 342 31.13 26.66 -2.00
N LEU A 343 31.52 25.39 -2.14
CA LEU A 343 32.71 24.84 -1.49
C LEU A 343 33.93 24.86 -2.44
N PRO A 344 35.14 25.15 -1.94
CA PRO A 344 36.29 25.50 -2.78
C PRO A 344 37.10 24.32 -3.34
N ALA A 345 36.85 23.07 -2.91
CA ALA A 345 37.60 21.91 -3.40
C ALA A 345 36.98 21.32 -4.67
N THR A 346 37.47 20.16 -5.16
CA THR A 346 36.81 19.49 -6.29
C THR A 346 35.40 19.02 -5.91
N PRO A 347 34.45 18.89 -6.85
CA PRO A 347 33.08 18.50 -6.51
C PRO A 347 32.95 17.16 -5.76
N LEU A 348 33.85 16.21 -6.01
CA LEU A 348 33.87 14.93 -5.29
C LEU A 348 34.40 15.07 -3.86
N GLU A 349 35.35 15.96 -3.61
CA GLU A 349 35.86 16.24 -2.26
C GLU A 349 34.87 17.07 -1.44
N ASN A 350 34.25 18.07 -2.07
CA ASN A 350 33.13 18.81 -1.49
C ASN A 350 31.98 17.86 -1.11
N LEU A 351 31.67 16.88 -1.96
CA LEU A 351 30.66 15.87 -1.66
C LEU A 351 31.03 15.02 -0.44
N LYS A 352 32.31 14.62 -0.28
CA LYS A 352 32.80 13.92 0.92
C LYS A 352 32.63 14.79 2.19
N ARG A 353 32.94 16.09 2.11
CA ARG A 353 32.77 17.06 3.22
C ARG A 353 31.30 17.21 3.61
N VAL A 354 30.41 17.42 2.64
CA VAL A 354 28.95 17.46 2.82
C VAL A 354 28.45 16.17 3.48
N TRP A 355 28.87 15.01 2.97
CA TRP A 355 28.44 13.72 3.51
C TRP A 355 28.94 13.47 4.94
N ALA A 356 30.17 13.87 5.26
CA ALA A 356 30.69 13.79 6.63
C ALA A 356 29.86 14.64 7.61
N ARG A 357 29.40 15.83 7.21
CA ARG A 357 28.50 16.67 8.02
C ARG A 357 27.11 16.05 8.18
N VAL A 358 26.52 15.46 7.12
CA VAL A 358 25.26 14.70 7.22
C VAL A 358 25.38 13.54 8.23
N LEU A 359 26.47 12.78 8.19
CA LEU A 359 26.73 11.69 9.13
C LEU A 359 26.91 12.20 10.57
N HIS A 360 27.57 13.35 10.75
CA HIS A 360 27.70 14.02 12.05
C HIS A 360 26.32 14.43 12.59
N PHE A 361 25.49 15.08 11.78
CA PHE A 361 24.11 15.44 12.15
C PHE A 361 23.29 14.21 12.57
N TYR A 362 23.32 13.13 11.79
CA TYR A 362 22.61 11.89 12.13
C TYR A 362 23.09 11.23 13.42
N LYS A 363 24.38 11.38 13.77
CA LYS A 363 24.93 10.91 15.06
C LYS A 363 24.46 11.80 16.21
N ALA A 364 24.56 13.12 16.06
CA ALA A 364 24.17 14.10 17.09
C ALA A 364 22.66 14.05 17.41
N SER A 365 21.82 14.04 16.36
CA SER A 365 20.35 13.96 16.47
C SER A 365 19.81 12.59 16.87
N ARG A 366 20.67 11.57 17.05
CA ARG A 366 20.30 10.16 17.28
C ARG A 366 19.31 9.59 16.25
N THR A 367 19.32 10.10 15.00
CA THR A 367 18.40 9.67 13.94
C THR A 367 18.49 8.13 13.74
N PRO A 368 17.38 7.36 13.81
CA PRO A 368 17.40 5.90 13.68
C PRO A 368 18.02 5.44 12.35
N ALA A 369 18.80 4.36 12.36
CA ALA A 369 19.54 3.91 11.16
C ALA A 369 18.63 3.57 9.96
N ALA A 370 17.42 3.04 10.21
CA ALA A 370 16.41 2.76 9.18
C ALA A 370 15.89 4.02 8.47
N ASN A 371 16.01 5.18 9.12
CA ASN A 371 15.49 6.46 8.67
C ASN A 371 16.56 7.33 7.99
N ARG A 372 17.84 6.95 8.04
CA ARG A 372 18.94 7.73 7.45
C ARG A 372 18.96 7.56 5.93
N PHE A 373 19.32 8.63 5.21
CA PHE A 373 19.75 8.51 3.83
C PHE A 373 20.95 7.54 3.76
N ARG A 374 20.98 6.60 2.80
CA ARG A 374 21.92 5.47 2.85
C ARG A 374 23.35 5.82 2.46
N SER A 375 23.53 6.60 1.41
CA SER A 375 24.85 6.94 0.86
C SER A 375 24.74 8.12 -0.10
N LEU A 376 25.69 9.05 0.02
CA LEU A 376 25.84 10.17 -0.91
C LEU A 376 27.27 10.20 -1.51
N GLY A 377 27.84 9.02 -1.81
CA GLY A 377 29.23 8.89 -2.24
C GLY A 377 29.54 9.18 -3.72
N LYS A 378 28.56 9.59 -4.55
CA LYS A 378 28.73 9.79 -6.00
C LYS A 378 27.94 11.01 -6.49
N LEU A 379 28.56 11.86 -7.31
CA LEU A 379 27.90 13.02 -7.92
C LEU A 379 26.65 12.64 -8.73
N SER A 380 26.66 11.47 -9.39
CA SER A 380 25.52 10.94 -10.15
C SER A 380 24.28 10.57 -9.32
N MET A 381 24.35 10.73 -7.99
CA MET A 381 23.18 10.68 -7.10
C MET A 381 22.27 11.91 -7.24
N PHE A 382 22.79 13.05 -7.71
CA PHE A 382 22.00 14.27 -7.94
C PHE A 382 22.32 14.98 -9.26
N VAL A 383 23.56 14.89 -9.77
CA VAL A 383 23.92 15.38 -11.11
C VAL A 383 23.37 14.43 -12.18
N ARG A 384 22.75 15.01 -13.22
CA ARG A 384 22.21 14.29 -14.39
C ARG A 384 23.02 14.62 -15.64
N ARG A 385 22.97 13.74 -16.65
CA ARG A 385 23.53 14.02 -17.99
C ARG A 385 22.73 15.08 -18.76
N THR A 386 21.43 15.20 -18.47
CA THR A 386 20.51 16.17 -19.05
C THR A 386 19.45 16.59 -18.02
N GLY A 387 19.01 17.84 -18.10
CA GLY A 387 18.04 18.46 -17.19
C GLY A 387 18.63 18.83 -15.82
N TYR A 388 17.79 19.43 -14.98
CA TYR A 388 18.18 19.95 -13.66
C TYR A 388 18.64 18.87 -12.67
N PRO A 389 19.49 19.22 -11.68
CA PRO A 389 19.88 18.31 -10.61
C PRO A 389 18.67 17.70 -9.89
N LYS A 390 18.73 16.40 -9.61
CA LYS A 390 17.66 15.65 -8.95
C LYS A 390 18.21 14.55 -8.06
N LEU A 391 18.04 14.70 -6.75
CA LEU A 391 18.47 13.71 -5.76
C LEU A 391 17.71 12.39 -5.90
N ARG A 392 18.46 11.29 -6.02
CA ARG A 392 17.97 9.91 -6.07
C ARG A 392 17.90 9.34 -4.65
N GLY A 393 16.70 9.25 -4.09
CA GLY A 393 16.43 8.61 -2.80
C GLY A 393 14.98 8.13 -2.70
N LYS A 394 14.68 7.28 -1.71
CA LYS A 394 13.30 6.84 -1.43
C LYS A 394 12.54 7.90 -0.62
N GLY A 395 11.21 7.88 -0.64
CA GLY A 395 10.37 8.85 0.08
C GLY A 395 10.75 8.99 1.56
N HIS A 396 10.73 7.88 2.29
CA HIS A 396 11.13 7.84 3.70
C HIS A 396 12.60 8.25 3.97
N GLU A 397 13.53 7.98 3.05
CA GLU A 397 14.93 8.40 3.17
C GLU A 397 15.07 9.92 2.98
N LEU A 398 14.28 10.51 2.08
CA LEU A 398 14.26 11.95 1.78
C LEU A 398 13.61 12.77 2.90
N LYS A 399 12.50 12.29 3.48
CA LYS A 399 11.82 12.92 4.63
C LYS A 399 12.79 13.26 5.78
N HIS A 400 13.69 12.36 6.11
CA HIS A 400 14.69 12.56 7.16
C HIS A 400 16.01 13.18 6.66
N PHE A 401 16.17 13.37 5.35
CA PHE A 401 17.34 14.04 4.76
C PHE A 401 17.22 15.57 4.85
N GLY A 402 16.01 16.14 4.76
CA GLY A 402 15.78 17.59 4.79
C GLY A 402 16.43 18.29 5.99
N ARG A 403 16.20 17.81 7.23
CA ARG A 403 16.84 18.35 8.45
C ARG A 403 18.37 18.28 8.42
N ALA A 404 18.94 17.20 7.87
CA ALA A 404 20.40 17.07 7.76
C ALA A 404 20.99 17.98 6.67
N LEU A 405 20.27 18.20 5.57
CA LEU A 405 20.68 19.11 4.51
C LEU A 405 20.56 20.58 4.95
N LEU A 406 19.57 20.91 5.79
CA LEU A 406 19.45 22.21 6.44
C LEU A 406 20.67 22.52 7.32
N ASP A 407 21.09 21.60 8.19
CA ASP A 407 22.30 21.73 9.01
C ASP A 407 23.58 21.92 8.16
N VAL A 408 23.72 21.16 7.08
CA VAL A 408 24.82 21.33 6.11
C VAL A 408 24.80 22.72 5.48
N TRP A 409 23.63 23.20 5.04
CA TRP A 409 23.51 24.51 4.41
C TRP A 409 23.78 25.63 5.42
N GLN A 410 23.22 25.56 6.62
CA GLN A 410 23.51 26.50 7.71
C GLN A 410 25.01 26.61 7.98
N HIS A 411 25.74 25.49 7.98
CA HIS A 411 27.18 25.48 8.22
C HIS A 411 28.04 26.07 7.08
N PHE A 412 27.62 25.95 5.81
CA PHE A 412 28.43 26.34 4.64
C PHE A 412 27.91 27.53 3.84
N HIS A 413 26.70 28.03 4.10
CA HIS A 413 26.16 29.16 3.37
C HIS A 413 26.86 30.48 3.76
N ASN A 414 26.96 31.41 2.80
CA ASN A 414 27.40 32.77 3.08
C ASN A 414 26.17 33.64 3.38
N PRO A 415 26.05 34.22 4.59
CA PRO A 415 24.87 34.99 4.99
C PRO A 415 24.75 36.35 4.26
N VAL A 416 25.80 36.83 3.57
CA VAL A 416 25.77 38.07 2.77
C VAL A 416 25.12 37.84 1.40
N ILE A 417 25.12 36.60 0.89
CA ILE A 417 24.63 36.31 -0.46
C ILE A 417 23.12 36.03 -0.42
N ARG A 418 22.30 36.90 -1.03
CA ARG A 418 20.83 36.79 -1.06
C ARG A 418 20.31 35.42 -1.51
N ILE A 419 20.87 34.84 -2.57
CA ILE A 419 20.45 33.50 -3.04
C ILE A 419 20.70 32.43 -1.96
N HIS A 420 21.75 32.55 -1.15
CA HIS A 420 22.02 31.61 -0.07
C HIS A 420 21.02 31.72 1.09
N GLN A 421 20.61 32.96 1.43
CA GLN A 421 19.57 33.21 2.43
C GLN A 421 18.22 32.62 1.98
N GLN A 422 17.85 32.80 0.70
CA GLN A 422 16.61 32.24 0.17
C GLN A 422 16.62 30.70 0.14
N ILE A 423 17.75 30.08 -0.16
CA ILE A 423 17.90 28.61 -0.09
C ILE A 423 17.81 28.12 1.36
N LEU A 424 18.39 28.86 2.31
CA LEU A 424 18.27 28.56 3.74
C LEU A 424 16.79 28.59 4.16
N LEU A 425 16.07 29.67 3.82
CA LEU A 425 14.64 29.81 4.09
C LEU A 425 13.83 28.66 3.47
N MET A 426 14.07 28.30 2.20
CA MET A 426 13.40 27.19 1.54
C MET A 426 13.59 25.84 2.27
N LEU A 427 14.80 25.57 2.76
CA LEU A 427 15.09 24.38 3.56
C LEU A 427 14.44 24.41 4.95
N GLN A 428 14.37 25.59 5.58
CA GLN A 428 13.68 25.77 6.87
C GLN A 428 12.16 25.55 6.72
N LEU A 429 11.53 26.13 5.71
CA LEU A 429 10.11 25.96 5.41
C LEU A 429 9.78 24.48 5.12
N ASN A 430 10.60 23.81 4.29
CA ASN A 430 10.40 22.39 3.99
C ASN A 430 10.48 21.49 5.23
N VAL A 431 11.47 21.73 6.10
CA VAL A 431 11.58 21.04 7.40
C VAL A 431 10.36 21.35 8.27
N ARG A 432 9.89 22.59 8.31
CA ARG A 432 8.72 22.96 9.13
C ARG A 432 7.43 22.26 8.68
N MET A 433 7.21 22.09 7.37
CA MET A 433 6.08 21.30 6.86
C MET A 433 6.14 19.84 7.34
N GLU A 434 7.32 19.20 7.24
CA GLU A 434 7.53 17.82 7.72
C GLU A 434 7.37 17.69 9.24
N ASP A 435 7.72 18.74 9.99
CA ASP A 435 7.57 18.81 11.44
C ASP A 435 6.08 18.92 11.83
N LEU A 436 5.31 19.82 11.21
CA LEU A 436 3.85 19.93 11.40
C LEU A 436 3.12 18.59 11.15
N LEU A 437 3.57 17.83 10.15
CA LEU A 437 3.04 16.49 9.85
C LEU A 437 3.42 15.43 10.90
N LEU A 438 4.51 15.62 11.64
CA LEU A 438 4.91 14.73 12.73
C LEU A 438 4.22 15.11 14.05
N ASP A 439 4.06 16.41 14.29
CA ASP A 439 3.42 16.98 15.48
C ASP A 439 1.91 16.63 15.50
N HIS A 440 1.22 16.78 14.35
CA HIS A 440 -0.22 16.50 14.21
C HIS A 440 -0.52 15.10 13.65
N LYS A 441 0.36 14.12 13.90
CA LYS A 441 0.31 12.79 13.25
C LYS A 441 -1.00 12.01 13.45
N THR A 442 -1.73 12.24 14.54
CA THR A 442 -2.96 11.51 14.90
C THR A 442 -4.25 12.23 14.51
N CYS A 443 -4.17 13.49 14.05
CA CYS A 443 -5.36 14.30 13.81
C CYS A 443 -5.97 14.00 12.44
N PHE A 444 -7.30 13.88 12.36
CA PHE A 444 -8.01 13.72 11.07
C PHE A 444 -7.99 15.00 10.22
N VAL A 445 -7.86 16.15 10.87
CA VAL A 445 -7.74 17.50 10.29
C VAL A 445 -6.69 18.27 11.11
N PHE A 446 -5.93 19.19 10.49
CA PHE A 446 -4.99 20.00 11.26
C PHE A 446 -5.73 21.03 12.13
N PRO A 447 -5.28 21.30 13.38
CA PRO A 447 -5.78 22.43 14.16
C PRO A 447 -5.68 23.73 13.34
N PRO A 448 -6.63 24.68 13.45
CA PRO A 448 -6.70 25.83 12.54
C PRO A 448 -5.39 26.62 12.39
N ALA A 449 -4.67 26.86 13.50
CA ALA A 449 -3.36 27.52 13.48
C ALA A 449 -2.29 26.71 12.73
N ALA A 450 -2.25 25.39 12.90
CA ALA A 450 -1.32 24.51 12.20
C ALA A 450 -1.67 24.34 10.71
N ALA A 451 -2.96 24.36 10.37
CA ALA A 451 -3.43 24.37 8.99
C ALA A 451 -3.03 25.67 8.27
N GLN A 452 -3.23 26.82 8.94
CA GLN A 452 -2.79 28.11 8.43
C GLN A 452 -1.26 28.17 8.28
N GLU A 453 -0.50 27.77 9.30
CA GLU A 453 0.96 27.73 9.23
C GLU A 453 1.47 26.82 8.10
N PHE A 454 0.87 25.63 7.93
CA PHE A 454 1.23 24.70 6.84
C PHE A 454 0.96 25.30 5.45
N ARG A 455 -0.16 26.02 5.30
CA ARG A 455 -0.55 26.74 4.08
C ARG A 455 0.39 27.91 3.79
N GLU A 456 0.63 28.77 4.76
CA GLU A 456 1.56 29.90 4.65
C GLU A 456 2.98 29.42 4.33
N THR A 457 3.42 28.32 4.94
CA THR A 457 4.71 27.67 4.66
C THR A 457 4.78 27.19 3.20
N ALA A 458 3.73 26.53 2.69
CA ALA A 458 3.67 26.08 1.30
C ALA A 458 3.69 27.25 0.30
N SER A 459 2.93 28.32 0.56
CA SER A 459 2.92 29.54 -0.27
C SER A 459 4.26 30.29 -0.20
N ALA A 460 4.90 30.37 0.97
CA ALA A 460 6.22 30.99 1.11
C ALA A 460 7.29 30.23 0.33
N MET A 461 7.21 28.89 0.27
CA MET A 461 8.08 28.07 -0.58
C MET A 461 7.85 28.33 -2.08
N GLU A 462 6.63 28.66 -2.52
CA GLU A 462 6.34 29.00 -3.93
C GLU A 462 7.00 30.31 -4.36
N GLY A 463 7.03 31.30 -3.48
CA GLY A 463 7.67 32.59 -3.73
C GLY A 463 9.18 32.50 -3.98
N ILE A 464 9.82 31.37 -3.68
CA ILE A 464 11.27 31.16 -3.82
C ILE A 464 11.57 30.48 -5.17
N GLN A 465 11.59 31.27 -6.24
CA GLN A 465 11.81 30.83 -7.64
C GLN A 465 13.25 30.40 -7.98
N ASN A 466 13.98 29.84 -7.01
CA ASN A 466 15.42 29.56 -7.13
C ASN A 466 15.77 28.15 -7.63
N PHE A 467 14.77 27.28 -7.79
CA PHE A 467 14.93 25.89 -8.20
C PHE A 467 14.00 25.54 -9.35
N ASP A 468 14.19 24.38 -9.99
CA ASP A 468 13.21 23.86 -10.95
C ASP A 468 11.98 23.32 -10.22
N VAL A 469 10.81 23.57 -10.80
CA VAL A 469 9.54 23.57 -10.11
C VAL A 469 8.63 22.59 -10.93
N THR A 470 8.43 21.34 -10.46
CA THR A 470 7.57 20.27 -11.03
C THR A 470 6.21 20.09 -10.34
N SER A 471 5.14 19.86 -11.10
CA SER A 471 3.72 19.69 -10.68
C SER A 471 3.38 18.99 -9.35
N LYS A 472 4.27 18.20 -8.73
CA LYS A 472 4.08 17.62 -7.39
C LYS A 472 3.95 18.64 -6.26
N PHE A 473 4.60 19.80 -6.32
CA PHE A 473 4.45 20.82 -5.28
C PHE A 473 3.23 21.71 -5.48
N HIS A 474 2.81 21.89 -6.73
CA HIS A 474 1.51 22.43 -7.00
C HIS A 474 0.41 21.56 -6.35
N MET A 475 0.55 20.23 -6.37
CA MET A 475 -0.31 19.37 -5.55
C MET A 475 -0.09 19.56 -4.04
N LEU A 476 1.12 19.85 -3.58
CA LEU A 476 1.38 20.19 -2.17
C LEU A 476 0.64 21.48 -1.75
N GLN A 477 0.48 22.47 -2.64
CA GLN A 477 -0.34 23.67 -2.39
C GLN A 477 -1.81 23.28 -2.20
N HIS A 478 -2.39 22.49 -3.12
CA HIS A 478 -3.77 22.00 -2.94
C HIS A 478 -3.92 21.22 -1.63
N ILE A 479 -2.96 20.34 -1.31
CA ILE A 479 -2.93 19.60 -0.03
C ILE A 479 -2.87 20.56 1.17
N ALA A 480 -2.13 21.66 1.06
CA ALA A 480 -2.01 22.66 2.13
C ALA A 480 -3.26 23.55 2.24
N ASP A 481 -3.87 23.95 1.12
CA ASP A 481 -5.16 24.63 1.07
C ASP A 481 -6.26 23.79 1.73
N TYR A 482 -6.27 22.47 1.53
CA TYR A 482 -7.22 21.55 2.18
C TYR A 482 -6.82 21.08 3.59
N ALA A 483 -5.65 21.47 4.12
CA ALA A 483 -5.17 20.98 5.43
C ALA A 483 -6.13 21.32 6.60
N HIS A 484 -6.89 22.41 6.46
CA HIS A 484 -7.90 22.88 7.42
C HIS A 484 -9.19 22.02 7.44
N CYS A 485 -9.40 21.15 6.45
CA CYS A 485 -10.56 20.25 6.37
C CYS A 485 -10.19 18.77 6.15
N LEU A 486 -8.92 18.46 5.92
CA LEU A 486 -8.40 17.09 5.80
C LEU A 486 -6.89 17.04 6.09
N SER A 487 -6.47 16.19 7.04
CA SER A 487 -5.07 15.98 7.36
C SER A 487 -4.30 15.42 6.15
N PRO A 488 -3.23 16.08 5.67
CA PRO A 488 -2.44 15.62 4.54
C PRO A 488 -1.94 14.17 4.66
N ARG A 489 -1.72 13.68 5.88
CA ARG A 489 -1.26 12.31 6.14
C ARG A 489 -2.24 11.22 5.71
N LEU A 490 -3.54 11.50 5.71
CA LEU A 490 -4.58 10.53 5.34
C LEU A 490 -4.62 10.27 3.83
N VAL A 491 -4.22 11.29 3.05
CA VAL A 491 -4.28 11.30 1.57
C VAL A 491 -2.92 11.17 0.89
N TRP A 492 -1.82 11.13 1.64
CA TRP A 492 -0.48 10.98 1.05
C TRP A 492 -0.18 9.52 0.68
N CYS A 493 0.21 9.32 -0.58
CA CYS A 493 0.65 8.05 -1.17
C CYS A 493 1.81 7.34 -0.43
N PHE A 494 2.55 8.02 0.47
CA PHE A 494 3.66 7.38 1.20
C PHE A 494 3.23 6.21 2.09
N SER A 495 1.98 6.19 2.55
CA SER A 495 1.41 5.04 3.28
C SER A 495 1.41 3.75 2.44
N GLY A 496 1.32 3.86 1.11
CA GLY A 496 1.34 2.72 0.20
C GLY A 496 2.71 2.07 -0.02
N GLU A 497 3.83 2.80 0.15
CA GLU A 497 5.19 2.33 -0.24
C GLU A 497 5.53 0.95 0.34
N ASP A 498 5.15 0.67 1.59
CA ASP A 498 5.47 -0.58 2.27
C ASP A 498 4.60 -1.76 1.78
N LEU A 499 3.30 -1.56 1.58
CA LEU A 499 2.46 -2.60 0.96
C LEU A 499 2.97 -2.90 -0.46
N MET A 500 3.35 -1.89 -1.22
CA MET A 500 3.88 -2.07 -2.57
C MET A 500 5.18 -2.89 -2.59
N ARG A 501 6.05 -2.71 -1.59
CA ARG A 501 7.24 -3.55 -1.36
C ARG A 501 6.88 -5.02 -1.05
N HIS A 502 5.79 -5.26 -0.33
CA HIS A 502 5.29 -6.61 -0.07
C HIS A 502 4.67 -7.25 -1.31
N LEU A 503 3.85 -6.50 -2.06
CA LEU A 503 3.25 -6.95 -3.32
C LEU A 503 4.31 -7.19 -4.41
N GLN A 504 5.40 -6.41 -4.45
CA GLN A 504 6.54 -6.66 -5.33
C GLN A 504 7.13 -8.05 -5.14
N LYS A 505 7.45 -8.42 -3.90
CA LYS A 505 7.98 -9.75 -3.54
C LYS A 505 6.99 -10.85 -3.92
N LEU A 506 5.70 -10.62 -3.64
CA LEU A 506 4.64 -11.56 -3.96
C LEU A 506 4.47 -11.79 -5.46
N ALA A 507 4.55 -10.72 -6.27
CA ALA A 507 4.51 -10.78 -7.73
C ALA A 507 5.72 -11.53 -8.29
N GLN A 508 6.93 -11.26 -7.78
CA GLN A 508 8.17 -11.96 -8.17
C GLN A 508 8.14 -13.46 -7.83
N ALA A 509 7.64 -13.82 -6.66
CA ALA A 509 7.45 -15.23 -6.28
C ALA A 509 6.38 -15.92 -7.14
N SER A 510 5.39 -15.15 -7.62
CA SER A 510 4.27 -15.66 -8.43
C SER A 510 4.62 -15.77 -9.92
N SER A 511 5.49 -14.91 -10.46
CA SER A 511 5.86 -14.90 -11.88
C SER A 511 6.74 -16.07 -12.33
N ARG A 512 7.38 -16.78 -11.40
CA ARG A 512 8.18 -17.97 -11.73
C ARG A 512 7.30 -19.10 -12.28
N GLY A 513 7.58 -19.51 -13.52
CA GLY A 513 6.91 -20.62 -14.21
C GLY A 513 5.47 -20.35 -14.65
N VAL A 514 5.05 -19.09 -14.77
CA VAL A 514 3.65 -18.70 -15.07
C VAL A 514 3.63 -17.60 -16.13
N LYS A 515 2.66 -17.65 -17.06
CA LYS A 515 2.44 -16.58 -18.06
C LYS A 515 2.14 -15.25 -17.35
N ALA A 516 2.64 -14.13 -17.88
CA ALA A 516 2.53 -12.81 -17.26
C ALA A 516 1.07 -12.41 -16.88
N VAL A 517 0.10 -12.77 -17.71
CA VAL A 517 -1.34 -12.53 -17.45
C VAL A 517 -1.90 -13.35 -16.29
N SER A 518 -1.37 -14.55 -16.04
CA SER A 518 -1.87 -15.46 -14.99
C SER A 518 -1.15 -15.24 -13.64
N VAL A 519 -0.18 -14.33 -13.56
CA VAL A 519 0.59 -14.04 -12.33
C VAL A 519 -0.32 -13.58 -11.20
N VAL A 520 -1.29 -12.70 -11.49
CA VAL A 520 -2.23 -12.17 -10.49
C VAL A 520 -3.11 -13.26 -9.87
N ASN A 521 -3.46 -14.30 -10.63
CA ASN A 521 -4.26 -15.43 -10.13
C ASN A 521 -3.48 -16.32 -9.14
N LYS A 522 -2.14 -16.33 -9.24
CA LYS A 522 -1.26 -17.00 -8.28
C LYS A 522 -0.93 -16.09 -7.10
N MET A 523 -0.79 -14.77 -7.32
CA MET A 523 -0.67 -13.78 -6.26
C MET A 523 -1.89 -13.81 -5.34
N SER A 524 -3.12 -13.81 -5.89
CA SER A 524 -4.34 -13.72 -5.09
C SER A 524 -4.52 -14.90 -4.13
N ARG A 525 -4.24 -16.13 -4.56
CA ARG A 525 -4.25 -17.31 -3.68
C ARG A 525 -3.27 -17.17 -2.53
N LYS A 526 -2.03 -16.75 -2.82
CA LYS A 526 -0.99 -16.54 -1.80
C LYS A 526 -1.30 -15.37 -0.87
N TYR A 527 -1.82 -14.26 -1.40
CA TYR A 527 -2.26 -13.10 -0.65
C TYR A 527 -3.39 -13.46 0.33
N ARG A 528 -4.37 -14.27 -0.11
CA ARG A 528 -5.47 -14.74 0.74
C ARG A 528 -4.98 -15.47 1.99
N LEU A 529 -4.00 -16.37 1.82
CA LEU A 529 -3.32 -17.03 2.93
C LEU A 529 -2.53 -16.04 3.79
N ALA A 530 -1.74 -15.16 3.16
CA ALA A 530 -0.89 -14.20 3.85
C ALA A 530 -1.69 -13.27 4.77
N MET A 531 -2.84 -12.78 4.29
CA MET A 531 -3.75 -11.93 5.06
C MET A 531 -4.52 -12.71 6.12
N HIS A 532 -4.94 -13.96 5.84
CA HIS A 532 -5.55 -14.81 6.86
C HIS A 532 -4.63 -14.97 8.07
N MET A 533 -3.36 -15.32 7.84
CA MET A 533 -2.35 -15.44 8.91
C MET A 533 -2.05 -14.10 9.59
N GLN A 534 -1.99 -13.00 8.84
CA GLN A 534 -1.80 -11.66 9.39
C GLN A 534 -2.96 -11.23 10.32
N PHE A 535 -4.19 -11.61 9.98
CA PHE A 535 -5.37 -11.25 10.76
C PHE A 535 -5.56 -12.14 11.99
N THR A 536 -5.24 -13.45 11.90
CA THR A 536 -5.30 -14.37 13.04
C THR A 536 -4.12 -14.24 14.00
N LYS A 537 -2.98 -13.68 13.57
CA LYS A 537 -1.74 -13.52 14.36
C LYS A 537 -1.34 -14.81 15.11
N VAL A 538 -1.40 -15.94 14.40
CA VAL A 538 -0.89 -17.26 14.83
C VAL A 538 0.64 -17.29 14.70
#